data_AF-A0A024UUZ3-F1
#
_entry.id   AF-A0A024UUZ3-F1
#
_cell.length_a   1.000
_cell.length_b   1.000
_cell.length_c   1.000
_cell.angle_alpha   90.00
_cell.angle_beta   90.00
_cell.angle_gamma   90.00
#
_symmetry.space_group_name_H-M   'P 1'
#
loop_
_entity.id
_entity.type
_entity.pdbx_description
1 polymer ?
#
loop_
_entity_poly.entity_id
_entity_poly.type
_entity_poly.pdbx_seq_one_letter_code
_entity_poly.pdbx_strand_id
1 'polypeptide(L)'
;MASQSMVPSRFKQRSTIACKKPRRSKIDDTTLEKFQQVSLIPHSKRRTQRQLAVNLKISRSTTKRRLKAAKVNRRVIGTRPVLTEKHIDKRLKHFLAYSSFKEGNAVYDSLYDHVFVDEKWFTVVDIKGKVYLAPWEDPLHLQVKNKRFVPKVMFLVAVARPRLVDGVFFDGKIGAWPFLETVEAKKTTRNRPAGTLMTVGVAANIKSYKKLFIIMSKVQIIVAEVYGRLMSYPQNPHAL
;
A
#
# COMPACT_ATOMS: atom_id res chain seq x y z
N MET A 1 -34.74 72.59 8.02
CA MET A 1 -35.26 71.27 7.60
C MET A 1 -34.30 70.18 8.02
N ALA A 2 -34.83 69.12 8.60
CA ALA A 2 -34.25 67.79 8.85
C ALA A 2 -33.01 67.67 9.78
N SER A 3 -33.33 67.38 11.05
CA SER A 3 -32.58 66.52 11.97
C SER A 3 -32.43 65.08 11.43
N GLN A 4 -31.22 64.50 11.48
CA GLN A 4 -30.97 63.05 11.59
C GLN A 4 -29.64 62.83 12.36
N SER A 5 -29.70 62.67 13.69
CA SER A 5 -29.57 61.38 14.41
C SER A 5 -28.27 60.61 14.15
N MET A 6 -27.22 60.90 14.92
CA MET A 6 -26.12 59.95 15.18
C MET A 6 -26.67 58.79 16.02
N VAL A 7 -26.82 57.61 15.41
CA VAL A 7 -27.17 56.37 16.10
C VAL A 7 -25.91 55.79 16.76
N PRO A 8 -25.93 55.43 18.05
CA PRO A 8 -24.75 54.89 18.72
C PRO A 8 -24.46 53.45 18.25
N SER A 9 -23.25 53.20 17.74
CA SER A 9 -22.80 51.82 17.49
C SER A 9 -22.55 51.13 18.84
N ARG A 10 -23.53 50.34 19.27
CA ARG A 10 -23.50 49.58 20.52
C ARG A 10 -22.59 48.37 20.31
N PHE A 11 -21.27 48.57 20.40
CA PHE A 11 -20.31 47.46 20.43
C PHE A 11 -20.53 46.70 21.74
N LYS A 12 -21.34 45.63 21.71
CA LYS A 12 -21.50 44.72 22.85
C LYS A 12 -20.13 44.10 23.13
N GLN A 13 -19.46 44.56 24.19
CA GLN A 13 -18.35 43.82 24.78
C GLN A 13 -18.89 42.42 25.13
N ARG A 14 -18.49 41.41 24.36
CA ARG A 14 -18.71 40.02 24.75
C ARG A 14 -17.89 39.80 26.01
N SER A 15 -18.55 39.62 27.15
CA SER A 15 -17.87 39.15 28.34
C SER A 15 -17.21 37.82 28.01
N THR A 16 -15.89 37.77 28.13
CA THR A 16 -15.14 36.54 28.06
C THR A 16 -15.49 35.74 29.31
N ILE A 17 -16.46 34.84 29.22
CA ILE A 17 -16.63 33.81 30.25
C ILE A 17 -15.34 32.99 30.20
N ALA A 18 -14.46 33.21 31.18
CA ALA A 18 -13.24 32.44 31.33
C ALA A 18 -13.62 30.96 31.47
N CYS A 19 -13.37 30.19 30.41
CA CYS A 19 -13.52 28.75 30.45
C CYS A 19 -12.54 28.23 31.51
N LYS A 20 -13.05 27.80 32.68
CA LYS A 20 -12.22 27.18 33.73
C LYS A 20 -11.43 26.05 33.07
N LYS A 21 -10.09 26.19 33.03
CA LYS A 21 -9.22 25.13 32.53
C LYS A 21 -9.55 23.84 33.30
N PRO A 22 -9.82 22.71 32.63
CA PRO A 22 -10.16 21.49 33.33
C PRO A 22 -9.00 21.10 34.25
N ARG A 23 -9.31 20.81 35.52
CA ARG A 23 -8.32 20.28 36.47
C ARG A 23 -7.64 19.06 35.84
N ARG A 24 -6.32 19.13 35.73
CA ARG A 24 -5.50 18.01 35.26
C ARG A 24 -5.47 16.99 36.39
N SER A 25 -6.40 16.03 36.37
CA SER A 25 -6.39 14.94 37.35
C SER A 25 -5.06 14.19 37.23
N LYS A 26 -4.35 14.02 38.35
CA LYS A 26 -3.16 13.16 38.47
C LYS A 26 -3.48 11.80 37.84
N ILE A 27 -2.55 11.27 37.06
CA ILE A 27 -2.66 9.92 36.49
C ILE A 27 -2.44 8.99 37.68
N ASP A 28 -3.51 8.43 38.24
CA ASP A 28 -3.39 7.42 39.30
C ASP A 28 -2.74 6.15 38.74
N ASP A 29 -1.89 5.51 39.54
CA ASP A 29 -1.24 4.22 39.26
C ASP A 29 -2.24 3.07 38.98
N THR A 30 -3.53 3.27 39.27
CA THR A 30 -4.64 2.39 38.82
C THR A 30 -4.86 2.38 37.30
N THR A 31 -4.05 3.12 36.53
CA THR A 31 -4.14 3.17 35.07
C THR A 31 -3.59 1.91 34.41
N LEU A 32 -2.65 1.17 35.02
CA LEU A 32 -2.06 -0.03 34.43
C LEU A 32 -2.87 -1.31 34.73
N GLU A 33 -3.31 -1.49 35.98
CA GLU A 33 -4.14 -2.63 36.42
C GLU A 33 -5.51 -2.70 35.72
N LYS A 34 -6.11 -1.55 35.40
CA LYS A 34 -7.41 -1.50 34.69
C LYS A 34 -7.35 -1.84 33.20
N PHE A 35 -6.15 -2.03 32.60
CA PHE A 35 -6.05 -2.50 31.20
C PHE A 35 -6.01 -4.03 31.05
N GLN A 36 -5.81 -4.77 32.12
CA GLN A 36 -6.10 -6.22 32.12
C GLN A 36 -7.57 -6.47 31.75
N GLN A 37 -8.49 -5.64 32.25
CA GLN A 37 -9.92 -5.71 31.91
C GLN A 37 -10.19 -5.52 30.41
N VAL A 38 -9.39 -4.71 29.72
CA VAL A 38 -9.52 -4.58 28.26
C VAL A 38 -9.14 -5.88 27.56
N SER A 39 -8.15 -6.62 28.07
CA SER A 39 -7.75 -7.95 27.56
C SER A 39 -8.86 -8.99 27.73
N LEU A 40 -9.59 -8.94 28.85
CA LEU A 40 -10.73 -9.83 29.13
C LEU A 40 -11.91 -9.61 28.18
N ILE A 41 -12.01 -8.44 27.53
CA ILE A 41 -13.08 -8.14 26.58
C ILE A 41 -12.74 -8.74 25.20
N PRO A 42 -13.63 -9.55 24.60
CA PRO A 42 -13.44 -10.08 23.26
C PRO A 42 -13.21 -8.98 22.22
N HIS A 43 -12.34 -9.24 21.23
CA HIS A 43 -12.00 -8.26 20.18
C HIS A 43 -13.21 -7.65 19.45
N SER A 44 -14.28 -8.43 19.26
CA SER A 44 -15.54 -7.98 18.66
C SER A 44 -16.20 -6.83 19.44
N LYS A 45 -16.07 -6.83 20.77
CA LYS A 45 -16.70 -5.88 21.70
C LYS A 45 -15.81 -4.67 22.07
N ARG A 46 -14.59 -4.58 21.52
CA ARG A 46 -13.64 -3.46 21.78
C ARG A 46 -13.10 -2.75 20.52
N ARG A 47 -13.80 -2.86 19.37
CA ARG A 47 -13.34 -2.26 18.09
C ARG A 47 -13.37 -0.73 18.09
N THR A 48 -14.37 -0.14 18.74
CA THR A 48 -14.54 1.32 18.82
C THR A 48 -14.41 1.80 20.26
N GLN A 49 -14.01 3.07 20.45
CA GLN A 49 -13.95 3.68 21.79
C GLN A 49 -15.32 3.64 22.51
N ARG A 50 -16.42 3.70 21.76
CA ARG A 50 -17.79 3.64 22.32
C ARG A 50 -18.13 2.25 22.82
N GLN A 51 -17.87 1.20 22.03
CA GLN A 51 -18.10 -0.18 22.45
C GLN A 51 -17.23 -0.56 23.65
N LEU A 52 -15.95 -0.15 23.64
CA LEU A 52 -15.06 -0.38 24.75
C LEU A 52 -15.57 0.31 26.03
N ALA A 53 -16.04 1.55 25.93
CA ALA A 53 -16.60 2.29 27.06
C ALA A 53 -17.82 1.60 27.68
N VAL A 54 -18.74 1.08 26.85
CA VAL A 54 -19.93 0.34 27.30
C VAL A 54 -19.53 -0.94 28.05
N ASN A 55 -18.60 -1.72 27.49
CA ASN A 55 -18.19 -2.98 28.11
C ASN A 55 -17.36 -2.78 29.39
N LEU A 56 -16.60 -1.69 29.47
CA LEU A 56 -15.88 -1.29 30.69
C LEU A 56 -16.76 -0.53 31.69
N LYS A 57 -18.04 -0.28 31.38
CA LYS A 57 -18.99 0.51 32.19
C LYS A 57 -18.43 1.89 32.59
N ILE A 58 -17.71 2.55 31.68
CA ILE A 58 -17.14 3.89 31.88
C ILE A 58 -17.58 4.84 30.77
N SER A 59 -17.49 6.15 31.01
CA SER A 59 -17.82 7.14 29.98
C SER A 59 -16.80 7.12 28.82
N ARG A 60 -17.27 7.47 27.61
CA ARG A 60 -16.43 7.51 26.39
C ARG A 60 -15.24 8.47 26.53
N SER A 61 -15.46 9.62 27.16
CA SER A 61 -14.42 10.64 27.41
C SER A 61 -13.32 10.11 28.32
N THR A 62 -13.70 9.44 29.41
CA THR A 62 -12.77 8.77 30.32
C THR A 62 -12.01 7.65 29.61
N THR A 63 -12.69 6.86 28.78
CA THR A 63 -12.06 5.81 27.95
C THR A 63 -11.01 6.39 27.01
N LYS A 64 -11.32 7.46 26.27
CA LYS A 64 -10.36 8.15 25.38
C LYS A 64 -9.15 8.67 26.14
N ARG A 65 -9.36 9.30 27.30
CA ARG A 65 -8.29 9.82 28.14
C ARG A 65 -7.38 8.71 28.66
N ARG A 66 -7.98 7.62 29.18
CA ARG A 66 -7.24 6.45 29.69
C ARG A 66 -6.47 5.73 28.59
N LEU A 67 -7.06 5.53 27.41
CA LEU A 67 -6.36 4.94 26.26
C LEU A 67 -5.12 5.76 25.85
N LYS A 68 -5.23 7.10 25.87
CA LYS A 68 -4.09 8.00 25.57
C LYS A 68 -3.03 7.95 26.68
N ALA A 69 -3.44 7.95 27.95
CA ALA A 69 -2.53 7.89 29.09
C ALA A 69 -1.77 6.57 29.15
N ALA A 70 -2.45 5.44 28.93
CA ALA A 70 -1.86 4.10 28.91
C ALA A 70 -1.21 3.72 27.58
N LYS A 71 -1.07 4.67 26.63
CA LYS A 71 -0.43 4.45 25.32
C LYS A 71 -0.95 3.20 24.58
N VAL A 72 -2.25 2.93 24.65
CA VAL A 72 -2.83 1.72 24.04
C VAL A 72 -2.75 1.80 22.52
N ASN A 73 -2.11 0.79 21.93
CA ASN A 73 -1.94 0.69 20.49
C ASN A 73 -3.26 0.26 19.81
N ARG A 74 -3.85 1.17 19.02
CA ARG A 74 -4.90 0.79 18.08
C ARG A 74 -4.27 0.15 16.86
N ARG A 75 -4.47 -1.15 16.67
CA ARG A 75 -4.04 -1.87 15.46
C ARG A 75 -5.20 -2.07 14.50
N VAL A 76 -4.89 -2.00 13.21
CA VAL A 76 -5.80 -2.43 12.14
C VAL A 76 -5.64 -3.94 12.00
N ILE A 77 -6.76 -4.66 12.07
CA ILE A 77 -6.78 -6.10 11.82
C ILE A 77 -7.24 -6.29 10.38
N GLY A 78 -6.43 -6.98 9.58
CA GLY A 78 -6.77 -7.36 8.20
C GLY A 78 -7.08 -8.85 8.13
N THR A 79 -7.93 -9.23 7.18
CA THR A 79 -8.14 -10.64 6.85
C THR A 79 -6.91 -11.21 6.18
N ARG A 80 -6.61 -12.47 6.47
CA ARG A 80 -5.57 -13.27 5.81
C ARG A 80 -6.21 -14.54 5.28
N PRO A 81 -5.72 -15.09 4.15
CA PRO A 81 -6.23 -16.37 3.66
C PRO A 81 -5.95 -17.48 4.67
N VAL A 82 -6.89 -18.41 4.81
CA VAL A 82 -6.73 -19.59 5.66
C VAL A 82 -5.78 -20.56 4.96
N LEU A 83 -4.73 -20.98 5.66
CA LEU A 83 -3.81 -22.01 5.17
C LEU A 83 -4.34 -23.37 5.62
N THR A 84 -4.72 -24.21 4.67
CA THR A 84 -5.02 -25.62 4.94
C THR A 84 -3.71 -26.38 5.09
N GLU A 85 -3.73 -27.58 5.67
CA GLU A 85 -2.56 -28.47 5.76
C GLU A 85 -1.90 -28.66 4.38
N LYS A 86 -2.71 -28.87 3.33
CA LYS A 86 -2.24 -28.94 1.94
C LYS A 86 -1.50 -27.68 1.48
N HIS A 87 -1.92 -26.49 1.90
CA HIS A 87 -1.22 -25.24 1.58
C HIS A 87 0.11 -25.14 2.34
N ILE A 88 0.14 -25.59 3.59
CA ILE A 88 1.35 -25.61 4.43
C ILE A 88 2.38 -26.55 3.81
N ASP A 89 1.98 -27.78 3.47
CA ASP A 89 2.87 -28.78 2.87
C ASP A 89 3.47 -28.30 1.54
N LYS A 90 2.64 -27.71 0.67
CA LYS A 90 3.13 -27.15 -0.60
C LYS A 90 4.14 -26.03 -0.40
N ARG A 91 3.89 -25.14 0.57
CA ARG A 91 4.80 -24.04 0.89
C ARG A 91 6.10 -24.53 1.50
N LEU A 92 6.04 -25.56 2.36
CA LEU A 92 7.22 -26.19 2.94
C LEU A 92 8.06 -26.87 1.85
N LYS A 93 7.44 -27.66 0.97
CA LYS A 93 8.12 -28.28 -0.18
C LYS A 93 8.78 -27.23 -1.08
N HIS A 94 8.09 -26.13 -1.35
CA HIS A 94 8.65 -25.03 -2.13
C HIS A 94 9.86 -24.38 -1.42
N PHE A 95 9.77 -24.14 -0.11
CA PHE A 95 10.89 -23.60 0.67
C PHE A 95 12.11 -24.53 0.65
N LEU A 96 11.89 -25.83 0.88
CA LEU A 96 12.95 -26.84 0.87
C LEU A 96 13.61 -26.99 -0.51
N ALA A 97 12.88 -26.76 -1.59
CA ALA A 97 13.42 -26.80 -2.95
C ALA A 97 14.42 -25.67 -3.26
N TYR A 98 14.41 -24.58 -2.48
CA TYR A 98 15.28 -23.42 -2.64
C TYR A 98 16.14 -23.15 -1.41
N SER A 99 16.35 -24.18 -0.59
CA SER A 99 17.16 -24.07 0.63
C SER A 99 18.13 -25.25 0.69
N SER A 100 19.39 -24.93 0.96
CA SER A 100 20.45 -25.88 1.27
C SER A 100 20.75 -25.86 2.77
N PHE A 101 21.15 -27.00 3.33
CA PHE A 101 21.54 -27.08 4.74
C PHE A 101 23.06 -26.94 4.84
N LYS A 102 23.53 -25.93 5.58
CA LYS A 102 24.95 -25.72 5.88
C LYS A 102 25.12 -25.61 7.38
N GLU A 103 26.02 -26.41 7.96
CA GLU A 103 26.32 -26.40 9.39
C GLU A 103 25.08 -26.51 10.30
N GLY A 104 24.11 -27.36 9.91
CA GLY A 104 22.86 -27.55 10.65
C GLY A 104 21.81 -26.44 10.48
N ASN A 105 22.11 -25.38 9.72
CA ASN A 105 21.18 -24.29 9.43
C ASN A 105 20.66 -24.36 7.98
N ALA A 106 19.37 -24.07 7.79
CA ALA A 106 18.80 -23.90 6.45
C ALA A 106 19.19 -22.52 5.90
N VAL A 107 19.90 -22.51 4.78
CA VAL A 107 20.33 -21.33 4.04
C VAL A 107 19.60 -21.31 2.70
N TYR A 108 19.00 -20.17 2.36
CA TYR A 108 18.39 -19.99 1.04
C TYR A 108 19.45 -20.04 -0.05
N ASP A 109 19.11 -20.71 -1.15
CA ASP A 109 19.95 -20.70 -2.33
C ASP A 109 20.09 -19.28 -2.90
N SER A 110 21.14 -19.08 -3.69
CA SER A 110 21.46 -17.77 -4.22
C SER A 110 20.41 -17.27 -5.23
N LEU A 111 19.70 -18.18 -5.92
CA LEU A 111 18.66 -17.89 -6.90
C LEU A 111 19.14 -16.94 -8.03
N TYR A 112 20.44 -16.94 -8.34
CA TYR A 112 21.00 -16.11 -9.41
C TYR A 112 20.50 -16.49 -10.81
N ASP A 113 20.10 -17.74 -10.99
CA ASP A 113 19.56 -18.26 -12.24
C ASP A 113 18.03 -18.15 -12.34
N HIS A 114 17.40 -17.45 -11.38
CA HIS A 114 15.95 -17.30 -11.32
C HIS A 114 15.51 -15.88 -11.67
N VAL A 115 14.47 -15.81 -12.48
CA VAL A 115 13.75 -14.58 -12.79
C VAL A 115 12.37 -14.65 -12.15
N PHE A 116 12.10 -13.72 -11.24
CA PHE A 116 10.80 -13.58 -10.61
C PHE A 116 9.91 -12.74 -11.50
N VAL A 117 8.73 -13.29 -11.82
CA VAL A 117 7.72 -12.61 -12.63
C VAL A 117 6.48 -12.41 -11.77
N ASP A 118 5.96 -11.18 -11.75
CA ASP A 118 4.74 -10.85 -11.02
C ASP A 118 3.86 -9.89 -11.82
N GLU A 119 2.58 -9.88 -11.49
CA GLU A 119 1.59 -8.99 -12.07
C GLU A 119 1.16 -7.92 -11.09
N LYS A 120 1.12 -6.68 -11.58
CA LYS A 120 0.73 -5.57 -10.74
C LYS A 120 -0.15 -4.57 -11.46
N TRP A 121 -1.27 -4.23 -10.83
CA TRP A 121 -2.13 -3.13 -11.24
C TRP A 121 -1.58 -1.80 -10.73
N PHE A 122 -1.25 -0.90 -11.66
CA PHE A 122 -0.89 0.48 -11.38
C PHE A 122 -2.09 1.38 -11.69
N THR A 123 -2.33 2.36 -10.82
CA THR A 123 -3.38 3.36 -11.04
C THR A 123 -2.74 4.54 -11.73
N VAL A 124 -3.34 5.04 -12.82
CA VAL A 124 -2.77 6.14 -13.62
C VAL A 124 -2.82 7.46 -12.86
N VAL A 125 -3.77 7.62 -11.95
CA VAL A 125 -3.95 8.81 -11.13
C VAL A 125 -3.81 8.46 -9.66
N ASP A 126 -3.08 9.28 -8.91
CA ASP A 126 -3.00 9.15 -7.47
C ASP A 126 -4.35 9.50 -6.82
N ILE A 127 -5.07 8.47 -6.38
CA ILE A 127 -6.38 8.62 -5.73
C ILE A 127 -6.21 9.25 -4.32
N LYS A 128 -5.01 9.14 -3.74
CA LYS A 128 -4.70 9.61 -2.39
C LYS A 128 -3.28 10.17 -2.37
N GLY A 129 -3.16 11.44 -2.03
CA GLY A 129 -1.88 12.10 -1.79
C GLY A 129 -2.01 13.07 -0.63
N LYS A 130 -0.86 13.46 -0.06
CA LYS A 130 -0.78 14.63 0.81
C LYS A 130 -0.17 15.75 -0.03
N VAL A 131 -0.84 16.89 -0.05
CA VAL A 131 -0.34 18.10 -0.73
C VAL A 131 -0.18 19.16 0.35
N TYR A 132 0.94 19.88 0.33
CA TYR A 132 1.10 21.09 1.12
C TYR A 132 0.34 22.21 0.41
N LEU A 133 -0.53 22.90 1.12
CA LEU A 133 -1.33 24.01 0.59
C LEU A 133 -0.94 25.28 1.33
N ALA A 134 -0.80 26.38 0.60
CA ALA A 134 -0.65 27.69 1.22
C ALA A 134 -1.94 28.07 1.98
N PRO A 135 -1.89 28.96 2.99
CA PRO A 135 -3.06 29.33 3.80
C PRO A 135 -4.25 29.90 3.01
N TRP A 136 -4.02 30.41 1.81
CA TRP A 136 -5.01 31.00 0.91
C TRP A 136 -5.39 30.09 -0.27
N GLU A 137 -4.84 28.88 -0.33
CA GLU A 137 -5.16 27.91 -1.39
C GLU A 137 -6.28 26.98 -0.94
N ASP A 138 -7.26 26.80 -1.83
CA ASP A 138 -8.26 25.78 -1.66
C ASP A 138 -7.68 24.39 -2.00
N PRO A 139 -8.07 23.33 -1.28
CA PRO A 139 -7.62 21.99 -1.58
C PRO A 139 -8.09 21.53 -2.96
N LEU A 140 -7.22 20.80 -3.66
CA LEU A 140 -7.55 20.16 -4.93
C LEU A 140 -8.78 19.27 -4.79
N HIS A 141 -9.84 19.62 -5.51
CA HIS A 141 -11.11 18.91 -5.46
C HIS A 141 -11.16 17.80 -6.52
N LEU A 142 -10.73 16.60 -6.16
CA LEU A 142 -10.78 15.41 -7.02
C LEU A 142 -12.08 14.63 -6.79
N GLN A 143 -12.99 14.64 -7.76
CA GLN A 143 -14.24 13.88 -7.71
C GLN A 143 -14.25 12.74 -8.73
N VAL A 144 -14.56 11.53 -8.24
CA VAL A 144 -14.82 10.35 -9.09
C VAL A 144 -16.04 9.63 -8.52
N LYS A 145 -16.99 9.23 -9.38
CA LYS A 145 -18.22 8.52 -8.96
C LYS A 145 -17.93 7.21 -8.21
N ASN A 146 -16.92 6.45 -8.64
CA ASN A 146 -16.45 5.24 -7.97
C ASN A 146 -14.96 5.00 -8.32
N LYS A 147 -14.16 4.56 -7.34
CA LYS A 147 -12.74 4.20 -7.52
C LYS A 147 -12.49 3.12 -8.57
N ARG A 148 -13.50 2.31 -8.89
CA ARG A 148 -13.43 1.30 -9.97
C ARG A 148 -13.29 1.93 -11.36
N PHE A 149 -13.73 3.18 -11.54
CA PHE A 149 -13.62 3.90 -12.82
C PHE A 149 -12.30 4.65 -12.99
N VAL A 150 -11.44 4.68 -11.97
CA VAL A 150 -10.11 5.28 -12.12
C VAL A 150 -9.30 4.35 -13.04
N PRO A 151 -8.70 4.88 -14.12
CA PRO A 151 -7.96 4.06 -15.07
C PRO A 151 -6.80 3.36 -14.39
N LYS A 152 -6.68 2.06 -14.65
CA LYS A 152 -5.60 1.21 -14.17
C LYS A 152 -5.00 0.44 -15.32
N VAL A 153 -3.70 0.25 -15.26
CA VAL A 153 -2.94 -0.54 -16.21
C VAL A 153 -2.28 -1.65 -15.43
N MET A 154 -2.42 -2.88 -15.90
CA MET A 154 -1.70 -4.01 -15.36
C MET A 154 -0.35 -4.14 -16.05
N PHE A 155 0.68 -4.46 -15.28
CA PHE A 155 2.01 -4.70 -15.78
C PHE A 155 2.44 -6.11 -15.39
N LEU A 156 3.09 -6.80 -16.32
CA LEU A 156 3.92 -7.95 -16.05
C LEU A 156 5.34 -7.46 -15.78
N VAL A 157 5.91 -7.76 -14.62
CA VAL A 157 7.23 -7.27 -14.23
C VAL A 157 8.14 -8.47 -13.99
N ALA A 158 9.34 -8.42 -14.57
CA ALA A 158 10.38 -9.43 -14.36
C ALA A 158 11.57 -8.80 -13.63
N VAL A 159 11.99 -9.45 -12.55
CA VAL A 159 13.11 -9.03 -11.70
C VAL A 159 13.94 -10.26 -11.36
N ALA A 160 15.25 -10.15 -11.47
CA ALA A 160 16.22 -11.11 -10.96
C ALA A 160 16.93 -10.56 -9.72
N ARG A 161 17.71 -11.39 -9.05
CA ARG A 161 18.49 -10.95 -7.88
C ARG A 161 19.57 -9.95 -8.29
N PRO A 162 19.68 -8.76 -7.64
CA PRO A 162 20.78 -7.85 -7.87
C PRO A 162 22.14 -8.51 -7.60
N ARG A 163 23.13 -8.28 -8.47
CA ARG A 163 24.47 -8.86 -8.35
C ARG A 163 25.53 -8.01 -9.05
N LEU A 164 26.78 -8.15 -8.62
CA LEU A 164 27.93 -7.63 -9.32
C LEU A 164 28.35 -8.65 -10.40
N VAL A 165 28.47 -8.21 -11.65
CA VAL A 165 28.88 -9.02 -12.80
C VAL A 165 30.02 -8.27 -13.49
N ASP A 166 31.21 -8.85 -13.52
CA ASP A 166 32.42 -8.25 -14.12
C ASP A 166 32.68 -6.79 -13.72
N GLY A 167 32.51 -6.49 -12.42
CA GLY A 167 32.70 -5.15 -11.88
C GLY A 167 31.54 -4.17 -12.12
N VAL A 168 30.49 -4.58 -12.84
CA VAL A 168 29.27 -3.78 -13.08
C VAL A 168 28.14 -4.27 -12.19
N PHE A 169 27.49 -3.36 -11.48
CA PHE A 169 26.35 -3.69 -10.61
C PHE A 169 25.07 -3.82 -11.43
N PHE A 170 24.52 -5.04 -11.49
CA PHE A 170 23.20 -5.32 -12.04
C PHE A 170 22.14 -5.14 -10.94
N ASP A 171 21.19 -4.24 -11.16
CA ASP A 171 20.15 -3.87 -10.19
C ASP A 171 18.99 -4.87 -10.11
N GLY A 172 19.05 -5.96 -10.88
CA GLY A 172 18.03 -7.00 -10.91
C GLY A 172 16.83 -6.68 -11.82
N LYS A 173 16.71 -5.47 -12.36
CA LYS A 173 15.53 -5.10 -13.16
C LYS A 173 15.70 -5.62 -14.59
N ILE A 174 14.78 -6.48 -15.03
CA ILE A 174 14.79 -7.03 -16.40
C ILE A 174 13.82 -6.25 -17.27
N GLY A 175 12.58 -6.03 -16.79
CA GLY A 175 11.60 -5.26 -17.55
C GLY A 175 10.23 -5.20 -16.91
N ALA A 176 9.41 -4.31 -17.45
CA ALA A 176 8.00 -4.16 -17.11
C ALA A 176 7.20 -3.97 -18.40
N TRP A 177 6.24 -4.87 -18.65
CA TRP A 177 5.43 -4.87 -19.85
C TRP A 177 3.98 -4.59 -19.50
N PRO A 178 3.41 -3.48 -19.99
CA PRO A 178 2.02 -3.15 -19.73
C PRO A 178 1.08 -3.99 -20.61
N PHE A 179 -0.03 -4.43 -20.05
CA PHE A 179 -1.14 -5.03 -20.80
C PHE A 179 -1.95 -3.92 -21.47
N LEU A 180 -1.44 -3.44 -22.59
CA LEU A 180 -2.05 -2.36 -23.38
C LEU A 180 -2.23 -2.76 -24.83
N GLU A 181 -3.30 -2.28 -25.44
CA GLU A 181 -3.52 -2.32 -26.88
C GLU A 181 -3.95 -0.95 -27.37
N THR A 182 -3.49 -0.61 -28.57
CA THR A 182 -3.96 0.57 -29.30
C THR A 182 -5.18 0.15 -30.11
N VAL A 183 -6.34 0.68 -29.76
CA VAL A 183 -7.61 0.41 -30.42
C VAL A 183 -8.25 1.70 -30.90
N GLU A 184 -8.94 1.66 -32.02
CA GLU A 184 -9.74 2.79 -32.48
C GLU A 184 -11.03 2.89 -31.68
N ALA A 185 -11.41 4.13 -31.36
CA ALA A 185 -12.67 4.39 -30.69
C ALA A 185 -13.86 4.06 -31.60
N LYS A 186 -14.63 3.03 -31.22
CA LYS A 186 -15.78 2.56 -32.01
C LYS A 186 -16.97 3.53 -32.01
N LYS A 187 -17.07 4.41 -31.03
CA LYS A 187 -18.21 5.32 -30.84
C LYS A 187 -17.72 6.73 -30.56
N THR A 188 -18.40 7.71 -31.16
CA THR A 188 -18.25 9.10 -30.78
C THR A 188 -18.85 9.31 -29.40
N THR A 189 -18.08 9.91 -28.51
CA THR A 189 -18.48 10.32 -27.17
C THR A 189 -18.18 11.81 -27.00
N ARG A 190 -18.75 12.43 -25.97
CA ARG A 190 -18.54 13.87 -25.68
C ARG A 190 -17.06 14.27 -25.66
N ASN A 191 -16.18 13.38 -25.22
CA ASN A 191 -14.76 13.68 -25.04
C ASN A 191 -13.87 13.02 -26.11
N ARG A 192 -14.44 12.33 -27.12
CA ARG A 192 -13.65 11.61 -28.13
C ARG A 192 -14.46 11.26 -29.38
N PRO A 193 -14.04 11.69 -30.59
CA PRO A 193 -14.65 11.25 -31.84
C PRO A 193 -14.31 9.80 -32.19
N ALA A 194 -15.21 9.12 -32.91
CA ALA A 194 -14.95 7.79 -33.45
C ALA A 194 -13.71 7.78 -34.35
N GLY A 195 -12.97 6.67 -34.37
CA GLY A 195 -11.71 6.52 -35.12
C GLY A 195 -10.46 7.04 -34.39
N THR A 196 -10.61 7.76 -33.28
CA THR A 196 -9.44 8.20 -32.49
C THR A 196 -8.70 6.99 -31.92
N LEU A 197 -7.40 6.86 -32.18
CA LEU A 197 -6.56 5.83 -31.58
C LEU A 197 -6.48 6.02 -30.05
N MET A 198 -6.71 4.93 -29.33
CA MET A 198 -6.74 4.88 -27.87
C MET A 198 -5.85 3.77 -27.36
N THR A 199 -5.06 4.06 -26.35
CA THR A 199 -4.40 3.03 -25.56
C THR A 199 -5.37 2.57 -24.46
N VAL A 200 -5.79 1.31 -24.51
CA VAL A 200 -6.71 0.71 -23.53
C VAL A 200 -6.04 -0.44 -22.79
N GLY A 201 -6.39 -0.59 -21.51
CA GLY A 201 -5.97 -1.72 -20.70
C GLY A 201 -6.64 -3.01 -21.19
N VAL A 202 -5.81 -4.03 -21.42
CA VAL A 202 -6.28 -5.37 -21.82
C VAL A 202 -6.32 -6.26 -20.60
N ALA A 203 -7.29 -7.18 -20.54
CA ALA A 203 -7.35 -8.17 -19.49
C ALA A 203 -6.18 -9.17 -19.55
N ALA A 204 -5.73 -9.64 -18.39
CA ALA A 204 -4.81 -10.77 -18.26
C ALA A 204 -5.53 -12.02 -18.76
N ASN A 205 -5.13 -12.53 -19.92
CA ASN A 205 -5.64 -13.77 -20.45
C ASN A 205 -4.50 -14.51 -21.14
N ILE A 206 -4.69 -15.81 -21.38
CA ILE A 206 -3.65 -16.68 -21.94
C ILE A 206 -3.04 -16.11 -23.23
N LYS A 207 -3.83 -15.42 -24.06
CA LYS A 207 -3.33 -14.81 -25.31
C LYS A 207 -2.44 -13.60 -25.04
N SER A 208 -2.85 -12.70 -24.15
CA SER A 208 -2.03 -11.54 -23.78
C SER A 208 -0.75 -11.95 -23.07
N TYR A 209 -0.79 -12.98 -22.21
CA TYR A 209 0.43 -13.58 -21.65
C TYR A 209 1.34 -14.15 -22.72
N LYS A 210 0.83 -14.98 -23.64
CA LYS A 210 1.65 -15.58 -24.70
C LYS A 210 2.38 -14.49 -25.51
N LYS A 211 1.67 -13.42 -25.86
CA LYS A 211 2.27 -12.27 -26.56
C LYS A 211 3.38 -11.62 -25.74
N LEU A 212 3.15 -11.36 -24.45
CA LEU A 212 4.16 -10.79 -23.56
C LEU A 212 5.34 -11.73 -23.34
N PHE A 213 5.11 -13.03 -23.15
CA PHE A 213 6.18 -14.02 -22.99
C PHE A 213 7.07 -14.13 -24.23
N ILE A 214 6.50 -14.04 -25.44
CA ILE A 214 7.30 -14.00 -26.68
C ILE A 214 8.17 -12.74 -26.73
N ILE A 215 7.63 -11.60 -26.30
CA ILE A 215 8.41 -10.35 -26.20
C ILE A 215 9.50 -10.50 -25.14
N MET A 216 9.16 -11.05 -23.98
CA MET A 216 10.10 -11.30 -22.88
C MET A 216 11.19 -12.27 -23.29
N SER A 217 10.90 -13.37 -24.00
CA SER A 217 11.91 -14.33 -24.44
C SER A 217 12.88 -13.71 -25.43
N LYS A 218 12.41 -12.82 -26.31
CA LYS A 218 13.30 -12.04 -27.19
C LYS A 218 14.19 -11.10 -26.39
N VAL A 219 13.63 -10.39 -25.40
CA VAL A 219 14.42 -9.55 -24.49
C VAL A 219 15.40 -10.39 -23.69
N GLN A 220 15.02 -11.59 -23.24
CA GLN A 220 15.88 -12.47 -22.47
C GLN A 220 17.00 -13.06 -23.31
N ILE A 221 16.77 -13.36 -24.59
CA ILE A 221 17.84 -13.73 -25.54
C ILE A 221 18.80 -12.55 -25.71
N ILE A 222 18.29 -11.33 -25.92
CA ILE A 222 19.14 -10.13 -26.05
C ILE A 222 19.92 -9.87 -24.75
N VAL A 223 19.27 -9.98 -23.60
CA VAL A 223 19.90 -9.87 -22.28
C VAL A 223 20.90 -11.01 -22.09
N ALA A 224 20.62 -12.23 -22.52
CA ALA A 224 21.56 -13.35 -22.46
C ALA A 224 22.68 -13.24 -23.51
N GLU A 225 22.56 -12.49 -24.58
CA GLU A 225 23.68 -12.22 -25.50
C GLU A 225 24.56 -11.08 -24.96
N VAL A 226 23.93 -10.02 -24.44
CA VAL A 226 24.61 -8.85 -23.85
C VAL A 226 25.26 -9.19 -22.51
N TYR A 227 24.53 -9.91 -21.64
CA TYR A 227 25.01 -10.38 -20.35
C TYR A 227 25.56 -11.80 -20.38
N GLY A 228 25.28 -12.66 -21.36
CA GLY A 228 25.97 -13.96 -21.49
C GLY A 228 27.42 -13.82 -21.88
N ARG A 229 27.77 -12.75 -22.60
CA ARG A 229 29.16 -12.31 -22.78
C ARG A 229 29.84 -11.87 -21.46
N LEU A 230 29.04 -11.56 -20.43
CA LEU A 230 29.46 -11.26 -19.05
C LEU A 230 29.21 -12.46 -18.09
N MET A 231 28.61 -13.56 -18.56
CA MET A 231 28.25 -14.74 -17.74
C MET A 231 28.97 -16.01 -18.21
N SER A 232 29.88 -15.94 -19.18
CA SER A 232 30.77 -17.06 -19.52
C SER A 232 31.88 -17.20 -18.46
N TYR A 233 31.52 -17.68 -17.27
CA TYR A 233 32.50 -18.26 -16.36
C TYR A 233 32.64 -19.76 -16.65
N PRO A 234 33.87 -20.29 -16.77
CA PRO A 234 34.09 -21.72 -16.74
C PRO A 234 33.67 -22.25 -15.37
N GLN A 235 33.01 -23.42 -15.35
CA GLN A 235 32.82 -24.20 -14.13
C GLN A 235 34.18 -24.36 -13.46
N ASN A 236 34.36 -23.82 -12.25
CA ASN A 236 35.61 -23.93 -11.52
C ASN A 236 35.86 -25.42 -11.18
N PRO A 237 36.93 -26.05 -11.69
CA PRO A 237 37.23 -27.47 -11.45
C PRO A 237 37.82 -27.74 -10.06
N HIS A 238 37.94 -26.73 -9.19
CA HIS A 238 38.39 -26.88 -7.81
C HIS A 238 37.28 -26.49 -6.82
N ALA A 239 36.29 -27.38 -6.70
CA ALA A 239 35.49 -27.51 -5.48
C ALA A 239 35.92 -28.81 -4.79
N LEU A 240 36.91 -28.70 -3.91
CA LEU A 240 37.18 -29.62 -2.81
C LEU A 240 36.69 -28.96 -1.52
#